data_AF-A0A0R1EZ14-F1
#
_entry.id   AF-A0A0R1EZ14-F1
#
_cell.length_a   1.000
_cell.length_b   1.000
_cell.length_c   1.000
_cell.angle_alpha   90.00
_cell.angle_beta   90.00
_cell.angle_gamma   90.00
#
_symmetry.space_group_name_H-M   'P 1'
#
loop_
_entity.id
_entity.type
_entity.pdbx_description
1 polymer ?
#
loop_
_entity_poly.entity_id
_entity_poly.type
_entity_poly.pdbx_seq_one_letter_code
_entity_poly.pdbx_strand_id
1 'polypeptide(L)'
;MLNHLKFKQNRHELQVSFHYFYQLCSLLYQRYCPRSIIERHSVEHTKVTDIQLLALLCLQVTLRIQSQRRFYYLMAAFMPRQMVVSRSRFNRRAQQLLPVVNAIRLGITKNYAHSGDLAIIDSLPNPLRQSS
;
A
#
# COMPACT_ATOMS: atom_id res chain seq x y z
N MET A 1 -3.84 -31.29 15.52
CA MET A 1 -3.09 -31.15 14.24
C MET A 1 -3.75 -30.22 13.22
N LEU A 2 -5.07 -30.31 12.97
CA LEU A 2 -5.74 -29.53 11.92
C LEU A 2 -5.60 -27.99 12.06
N ASN A 3 -5.68 -27.45 13.28
CA ASN A 3 -5.55 -26.01 13.55
C ASN A 3 -4.14 -25.47 13.23
N HIS A 4 -3.11 -26.28 13.46
CA HIS A 4 -1.72 -25.91 13.16
C HIS A 4 -1.47 -25.87 11.64
N LEU A 5 -2.06 -26.81 10.89
CA LEU A 5 -1.99 -26.82 9.43
C LEU A 5 -2.71 -25.61 8.81
N LYS A 6 -3.94 -25.31 9.26
CA LYS A 6 -4.69 -24.11 8.84
C LYS A 6 -3.95 -22.82 9.17
N PHE A 7 -3.36 -22.73 10.37
CA PHE A 7 -2.55 -21.58 10.76
C PHE A 7 -1.32 -21.40 9.87
N LYS A 8 -0.60 -22.48 9.56
CA LYS A 8 0.57 -22.46 8.68
C LYS A 8 0.20 -22.07 7.25
N GLN A 9 -0.91 -22.60 6.73
CA GLN A 9 -1.45 -22.27 5.42
C GLN A 9 -1.81 -20.78 5.32
N ASN A 10 -2.61 -20.27 6.26
CA ASN A 10 -2.99 -18.86 6.30
C ASN A 10 -1.76 -17.95 6.39
N ARG A 11 -0.76 -18.34 7.18
CA ARG A 11 0.52 -17.60 7.28
C ARG A 11 1.25 -17.54 5.94
N HIS A 12 1.33 -18.66 5.23
CA HIS A 12 1.97 -18.74 3.93
C HIS A 12 1.24 -17.87 2.89
N GLU A 13 -0.09 -17.98 2.81
CA GLU A 13 -0.92 -17.17 1.91
C GLU A 13 -0.78 -15.67 2.17
N LEU A 14 -0.75 -15.26 3.44
CA LEU A 14 -0.50 -13.87 3.83
C LEU A 14 0.91 -13.41 3.45
N GLN A 15 1.92 -14.26 3.59
CA GLN A 15 3.30 -13.94 3.20
C GLN A 15 3.44 -13.77 1.68
N VAL A 16 2.79 -14.64 0.90
CA VAL A 16 2.75 -14.54 -0.57
C VAL A 16 2.05 -13.25 -0.99
N SER A 17 0.88 -12.97 -0.42
CA SER A 17 0.12 -11.75 -0.72
C SER A 17 0.89 -10.49 -0.35
N PHE A 18 1.54 -10.49 0.82
CA PHE A 18 2.40 -9.40 1.25
C PHE A 18 3.59 -9.20 0.29
N HIS A 19 4.25 -10.28 -0.14
CA HIS A 19 5.37 -10.19 -1.07
C HIS A 19 4.96 -9.57 -2.41
N TYR A 20 3.81 -9.99 -2.95
CA TYR A 20 3.23 -9.40 -4.15
C TYR A 20 3.02 -7.89 -3.98
N PHE A 21 2.35 -7.46 -2.90
CA PHE A 21 2.15 -6.04 -2.64
C PHE A 21 3.46 -5.29 -2.42
N TYR A 22 4.44 -5.90 -1.76
CA TYR A 22 5.75 -5.29 -1.57
C TYR A 22 6.44 -5.00 -2.91
N GLN A 23 6.45 -5.95 -3.82
CA GLN A 23 7.00 -5.77 -5.17
C GLN A 23 6.25 -4.68 -5.94
N LEU A 24 4.91 -4.74 -5.95
CA LEU A 24 4.07 -3.76 -6.62
C LEU A 24 4.30 -2.34 -6.06
N CYS A 25 4.24 -2.19 -4.74
CA CYS A 25 4.48 -0.91 -4.08
C CYS A 25 5.91 -0.42 -4.32
N SER A 26 6.92 -1.30 -4.35
CA SER A 26 8.29 -0.91 -4.67
C SER A 26 8.39 -0.30 -6.07
N LEU A 27 7.80 -0.95 -7.07
CA LEU A 27 7.78 -0.47 -8.45
C LEU A 27 7.07 0.89 -8.55
N LEU A 28 5.91 1.03 -7.92
CA LEU A 28 5.13 2.28 -7.95
C LEU A 28 5.83 3.40 -7.20
N TYR A 29 6.42 3.10 -6.04
CA TYR A 29 7.15 4.06 -5.22
C TYR A 29 8.36 4.62 -5.95
N GLN A 30 9.17 3.74 -6.58
CA GLN A 30 10.33 4.16 -7.37
C GLN A 30 9.95 4.95 -8.61
N ARG A 31 8.83 4.61 -9.26
CA ARG A 31 8.39 5.26 -10.49
C ARG A 31 7.76 6.64 -10.27
N TYR A 32 7.03 6.83 -9.18
CA TYR A 32 6.14 7.99 -9.03
C TYR A 32 6.48 8.91 -7.85
N CYS A 33 7.25 8.44 -6.86
CA CYS A 33 7.57 9.30 -5.72
C CYS A 33 8.77 10.20 -6.02
N PRO A 34 8.64 11.53 -5.83
CA PRO A 34 9.75 12.46 -5.99
C PRO A 34 10.81 12.23 -4.91
N ARG A 35 12.07 12.56 -5.23
CA ARG A 35 13.20 12.43 -4.29
C ARG A 35 12.96 13.14 -2.96
N SER A 36 12.29 14.30 -2.97
CA SER A 36 11.93 15.03 -1.75
C SER A 36 11.06 14.24 -0.77
N ILE A 37 10.22 13.33 -1.25
CA ILE A 37 9.42 12.43 -0.40
C ILE A 37 10.27 11.25 0.07
N ILE A 38 11.12 10.71 -0.81
CA ILE A 38 12.01 9.58 -0.51
C ILE A 38 13.04 9.98 0.57
N GLU A 39 13.65 11.15 0.43
CA GLU A 39 14.72 11.69 1.26
C GLU A 39 14.22 12.37 2.54
N ARG A 40 12.90 12.66 2.65
CA ARG A 40 12.28 13.15 3.89
C ARG A 40 12.51 12.19 5.06
N HIS A 41 12.76 10.92 4.77
CA HIS A 41 13.06 9.93 5.79
C HIS A 41 14.55 9.98 6.13
N SER A 42 14.87 10.31 7.39
CA SER A 42 16.17 9.97 7.97
C SER A 42 16.37 8.46 7.80
N VAL A 43 17.18 8.11 6.80
CA VAL A 43 17.48 6.75 6.36
C VAL A 43 18.02 5.89 7.51
N GLU A 44 18.55 6.52 8.56
CA GLU A 44 19.26 5.85 9.66
C GLU A 44 18.39 5.37 10.83
N HIS A 45 17.10 5.75 10.95
CA HIS A 45 16.33 5.48 12.18
C HIS A 45 14.95 4.82 12.01
N THR A 46 14.55 4.49 10.77
CA THR A 46 13.21 3.96 10.53
C THR A 46 13.20 2.43 10.47
N LYS A 47 12.69 1.77 11.52
CA LYS A 47 12.59 0.29 11.61
C LYS A 47 11.68 -0.37 10.55
N VAL A 48 10.85 0.41 9.86
CA VAL A 48 9.88 -0.07 8.86
C VAL A 48 9.86 0.89 7.69
N THR A 49 10.09 0.37 6.49
CA THR A 49 10.12 1.19 5.27
C THR A 49 8.71 1.60 4.83
N ASP A 50 8.62 2.66 4.02
CA ASP A 50 7.36 3.11 3.44
C ASP A 50 6.75 2.06 2.50
N ILE A 51 7.60 1.36 1.74
CA ILE A 51 7.18 0.26 0.86
C ILE A 51 6.54 -0.86 1.69
N GLN A 52 7.15 -1.23 2.81
CA GLN A 52 6.60 -2.24 3.72
C GLN A 52 5.25 -1.81 4.32
N LEU A 53 5.13 -0.55 4.73
CA LEU A 53 3.87 -0.01 5.26
C LEU A 53 2.78 0.06 4.18
N LEU A 54 3.11 0.50 2.97
CA LEU A 54 2.19 0.49 1.84
C LEU A 54 1.69 -0.93 1.57
N ALA A 55 2.58 -1.91 1.51
CA ALA A 55 2.21 -3.31 1.29
C ALA A 55 1.27 -3.84 2.38
N LEU A 56 1.53 -3.49 3.66
CA LEU A 56 0.65 -3.83 4.77
C LEU A 56 -0.74 -3.16 4.65
N LEU A 57 -0.80 -1.89 4.21
CA LEU A 57 -2.06 -1.19 4.00
C LEU A 57 -2.86 -1.78 2.83
N CYS A 58 -2.21 -2.14 1.72
CA CYS A 58 -2.84 -2.85 0.61
C CYS A 58 -3.40 -4.21 1.06
N LEU A 59 -2.63 -4.94 1.88
CA LEU A 59 -3.08 -6.20 2.45
C LEU A 59 -4.29 -6.00 3.36
N GLN A 60 -4.32 -4.96 4.20
CA GLN A 60 -5.46 -4.63 5.05
C GLN A 60 -6.74 -4.42 4.23
N VAL A 61 -6.65 -3.64 3.14
CA VAL A 61 -7.78 -3.37 2.23
C VAL A 61 -8.25 -4.65 1.55
N THR A 62 -7.32 -5.49 1.08
CA THR A 62 -7.61 -6.76 0.41
C THR A 62 -8.33 -7.74 1.34
N LEU A 63 -7.92 -7.79 2.60
CA LEU A 63 -8.56 -8.59 3.64
C LEU A 63 -9.89 -8.00 4.14
N ARG A 64 -10.30 -6.82 3.64
CA ARG A 64 -11.52 -6.10 4.04
C ARG A 64 -11.59 -5.79 5.55
N ILE A 65 -10.43 -5.61 6.20
CA ILE A 65 -10.37 -5.32 7.63
C ILE A 65 -10.43 -3.80 7.83
N GLN A 66 -11.59 -3.30 8.23
CA GLN A 66 -11.80 -1.86 8.50
C GLN A 66 -11.04 -1.37 9.74
N SER A 67 -10.96 -2.20 10.78
CA SER A 67 -10.29 -1.84 12.03
C SER A 67 -8.77 -1.98 11.94
N GLN A 68 -8.04 -0.85 11.94
CA GLN A 68 -6.58 -0.85 12.03
C GLN A 68 -6.07 -1.60 13.26
N ARG A 69 -6.78 -1.52 14.40
CA ARG A 69 -6.43 -2.26 15.62
C ARG A 69 -6.48 -3.77 15.36
N ARG A 70 -7.58 -4.26 14.78
CA ARG A 70 -7.75 -5.68 14.48
C ARG A 70 -6.69 -6.16 13.48
N PHE A 71 -6.44 -5.37 12.44
CA PHE A 71 -5.41 -5.67 11.45
C PHE A 71 -4.03 -5.80 12.10
N TYR A 72 -3.63 -4.83 12.93
CA TYR A 72 -2.33 -4.84 13.61
C TYR A 72 -2.10 -6.14 14.41
N TYR A 73 -3.07 -6.54 15.24
CA TYR A 73 -2.91 -7.74 16.07
C TYR A 73 -2.92 -9.04 15.25
N LEU A 74 -3.72 -9.11 14.18
CA LEU A 74 -3.68 -10.25 13.26
C LEU A 74 -2.31 -10.35 12.58
N MET A 75 -1.80 -9.25 12.03
CA MET A 75 -0.48 -9.28 11.39
C MET A 75 0.65 -9.54 12.40
N ALA A 76 0.54 -9.07 13.64
CA ALA A 76 1.52 -9.39 14.68
C ALA A 76 1.56 -10.89 14.99
N ALA A 77 0.42 -11.58 14.90
CA ALA A 77 0.33 -13.03 15.11
C ALA A 77 0.82 -13.84 13.89
N PHE A 78 0.41 -13.48 12.68
CA PHE A 78 0.73 -14.26 11.47
C PHE A 78 2.06 -13.86 10.83
N MET A 79 2.45 -12.59 10.92
CA MET A 79 3.61 -12.00 10.26
C MET A 79 4.45 -11.12 11.22
N PRO A 80 4.93 -11.65 12.37
CA PRO A 80 5.60 -10.86 13.40
C PRO A 80 6.84 -10.12 12.89
N ARG A 81 7.56 -10.69 11.91
CA ARG A 81 8.74 -10.06 11.29
C ARG A 81 8.39 -8.76 10.55
N GLN A 82 7.14 -8.59 10.11
CA GLN A 82 6.70 -7.38 9.43
C GLN A 82 6.12 -6.33 10.39
N MET A 83 5.91 -6.68 11.65
CA MET A 83 5.25 -5.86 12.67
C MET A 83 6.24 -5.46 13.78
N VAL A 84 7.36 -4.84 13.41
CA VAL A 84 8.47 -4.50 14.33
C VAL A 84 8.28 -3.18 15.09
N VAL A 85 7.20 -2.45 14.83
CA VAL A 85 6.85 -1.19 15.50
C VAL A 85 5.55 -1.33 16.28
N SER A 86 5.40 -0.54 17.36
CA SER A 86 4.17 -0.54 18.14
C SER A 86 2.97 -0.07 17.31
N ARG A 87 1.75 -0.46 17.73
CA ARG A 87 0.49 -0.09 17.08
C ARG A 87 0.35 1.41 16.84
N SER A 88 0.67 2.22 17.85
CA SER A 88 0.60 3.69 17.73
C SER A 88 1.57 4.21 16.67
N ARG A 89 2.79 3.66 16.64
CA ARG A 89 3.80 4.00 15.63
C ARG A 89 3.36 3.56 14.23
N PHE A 90 2.80 2.36 14.08
CA PHE A 90 2.23 1.88 12.82
C PHE A 90 1.15 2.83 12.29
N ASN A 91 0.16 3.17 13.13
CA ASN A 91 -0.93 4.08 12.73
C ASN A 91 -0.41 5.46 12.33
N ARG A 92 0.51 6.03 13.11
CA ARG A 92 1.12 7.32 12.79
C ARG A 92 1.87 7.28 11.47
N ARG A 93 2.61 6.20 11.20
CA ARG A 93 3.33 6.02 9.94
C ARG A 93 2.38 5.82 8.76
N ALA A 94 1.29 5.08 8.94
CA ALA A 94 0.26 4.93 7.91
C ALA A 94 -0.33 6.29 7.49
N GLN A 95 -0.57 7.19 8.44
CA GLN A 95 -1.01 8.56 8.12
C GLN A 95 0.07 9.38 7.39
N GLN A 96 1.34 9.18 7.74
CA GLN A 96 2.46 9.86 7.07
C GLN A 96 2.67 9.43 5.62
N LEU A 97 2.09 8.30 5.18
CA LEU A 97 2.14 7.83 3.80
C LEU A 97 1.15 8.52 2.86
N LEU A 98 0.27 9.38 3.37
CA LEU A 98 -0.71 10.07 2.51
C LEU A 98 -0.06 10.82 1.32
N PRO A 99 1.06 11.56 1.48
CA PRO A 99 1.76 12.18 0.36
C PRO A 99 2.31 11.17 -0.65
N VAL A 100 2.79 10.01 -0.18
CA VAL A 100 3.31 8.92 -1.02
C VAL A 100 2.17 8.34 -1.88
N VAL A 101 1.03 8.02 -1.26
CA VAL A 101 -0.15 7.50 -1.97
C VAL A 101 -0.65 8.52 -3.00
N ASN A 102 -0.70 9.80 -2.64
CA ASN A 102 -1.11 10.86 -3.56
C ASN A 102 -0.14 11.00 -4.75
N ALA A 103 1.17 10.92 -4.52
CA ALA A 103 2.16 10.96 -5.59
C ALA A 103 2.00 9.78 -6.56
N ILE A 104 1.83 8.56 -6.03
CA ILE A 104 1.57 7.36 -6.83
C ILE A 104 0.28 7.51 -7.63
N ARG A 105 -0.81 7.94 -6.99
CA ARG A 105 -2.11 8.15 -7.64
C ARG A 105 -1.99 9.15 -8.79
N LEU A 106 -1.38 10.32 -8.54
CA LEU A 106 -1.20 11.35 -9.56
C LEU A 106 -0.34 10.85 -10.72
N GLY A 107 0.74 10.11 -10.45
CA GLY A 107 1.60 9.55 -11.46
C GLY A 107 0.91 8.51 -12.34
N ILE A 108 0.11 7.64 -11.73
CA ILE A 108 -0.76 6.69 -12.43
C ILE A 108 -1.75 7.46 -13.31
N THR A 109 -2.54 8.38 -12.75
CA THR A 109 -3.54 9.15 -13.49
C THR A 109 -2.94 9.91 -14.66
N LYS A 110 -1.76 10.52 -14.49
CA LYS A 110 -1.06 11.18 -15.59
C LYS A 110 -0.71 10.20 -16.70
N ASN A 111 -0.09 9.06 -16.38
CA ASN A 111 0.27 8.07 -17.41
C ASN A 111 -0.96 7.58 -18.20
N TYR A 112 -2.06 7.27 -17.53
CA TYR A 112 -3.30 6.85 -18.20
C TYR A 112 -3.97 7.98 -18.99
N ALA A 113 -3.91 9.23 -18.52
CA ALA A 113 -4.41 10.40 -19.25
C ALA A 113 -3.61 10.66 -20.54
N HIS A 114 -2.29 10.39 -20.54
CA HIS A 114 -1.46 10.51 -21.75
C HIS A 114 -1.66 9.34 -22.72
N SER A 115 -2.07 8.16 -22.23
CA SER A 115 -2.38 6.99 -23.06
C SER A 115 -3.75 7.08 -23.76
N GLY A 116 -4.52 8.15 -23.57
CA GLY A 116 -5.80 8.39 -24.25
C GLY A 116 -6.97 7.47 -23.85
N ASP A 117 -6.71 6.45 -23.04
CA ASP A 117 -7.67 5.34 -22.83
C ASP A 117 -8.58 5.47 -21.61
N LEU A 118 -8.27 6.32 -20.63
CA LEU A 118 -9.17 6.58 -19.49
C LEU A 118 -8.95 7.96 -18.89
N ALA A 119 -9.83 8.90 -19.23
CA ALA A 119 -10.09 10.03 -18.36
C ALA A 119 -10.89 9.51 -17.15
N ILE A 120 -10.23 9.26 -16.01
CA ILE A 120 -10.94 9.06 -14.75
C ILE A 120 -11.45 10.44 -14.32
N ILE A 121 -12.60 10.81 -14.87
CA ILE A 121 -13.42 11.94 -14.46
C ILE A 121 -14.23 11.44 -13.27
N ASP A 122 -13.88 11.86 -12.07
CA ASP A 122 -14.59 11.51 -10.83
C ASP A 122 -15.98 12.21 -10.73
N SER A 123 -16.64 12.44 -11.87
CA SER A 123 -17.98 12.99 -12.02
C SER A 123 -18.44 12.90 -13.47
N LEU A 124 -19.21 11.83 -13.78
CA LEU A 124 -20.05 11.63 -14.98
C LEU A 124 -19.36 11.74 -16.36
N PRO A 125 -19.64 10.83 -17.32
CA PRO A 125 -19.09 10.95 -18.66
C PRO A 125 -19.77 12.12 -19.37
N ASN A 126 -19.05 13.24 -19.54
CA ASN A 126 -19.43 14.23 -20.55
C ASN A 126 -18.87 13.74 -21.89
N PRO A 127 -19.71 13.41 -22.90
CA PRO A 127 -19.20 13.07 -24.21
C PRO A 127 -18.53 14.32 -24.78
N LEU A 128 -17.20 14.24 -24.94
CA LEU A 128 -16.45 15.18 -25.78
C LEU A 128 -16.97 15.02 -27.20
N ARG A 129 -17.96 15.84 -27.58
CA ARG A 129 -18.38 15.96 -28.98
C ARG A 129 -17.19 16.51 -29.78
N GLN A 130 -16.63 15.65 -30.62
CA GLN A 130 -15.95 16.06 -31.84
C GLN A 130 -16.98 16.11 -32.97
N SER A 131 -17.18 17.27 -33.56
CA SER A 131 -17.68 17.50 -34.92
C SER A 131 -17.61 19.02 -35.17
N SER A 132 -16.62 19.49 -35.92
CA SER A 132 -16.77 19.90 -37.34
C SER A 132 -17.39 21.28 -37.47
#